data_AF-F4Y1Z1-F1
#
_entry.id   AF-F4Y1Z1-F1
#
_cell.length_a   1.000
_cell.length_b   1.000
_cell.length_c   1.000
_cell.angle_alpha   90.00
_cell.angle_beta   90.00
_cell.angle_gamma   90.00
#
_symmetry.space_group_name_H-M   'P 1'
#
loop_
_entity.id
_entity.type
_entity.pdbx_description
1 polymer ?
#
loop_
_entity_poly.entity_id
_entity_poly.type
_entity_poly.pdbx_seq_one_letter_code
_entity_poly.pdbx_strand_id
1 'polypeptide(L)'
;MIDTLEQTKPKNGLLNHWQLWRSLLETQPKEIYNLCLLALIEKLIEKFAIWVNSLVRDPNIMGGELIFPKSRLSVCRIAGRLNRGESPELIIEDYPYLSPIDLAFAQLYMEIYQ
;
A
#
# COMPACT_ATOMS: atom_id res chain seq x y z
N MET A 1 -5.80 -45.01 -16.25
CA MET A 1 -4.88 -44.53 -17.30
C MET A 1 -4.65 -43.05 -17.10
N ILE A 2 -3.68 -42.72 -16.27
CA ILE A 2 -2.91 -41.47 -16.35
C ILE A 2 -1.49 -41.93 -16.08
N ASP A 3 -0.69 -41.96 -17.13
CA ASP A 3 0.66 -42.48 -17.10
C ASP A 3 1.55 -41.63 -16.20
N THR A 4 2.19 -42.34 -15.28
CA THR A 4 3.49 -42.11 -14.66
C THR A 4 4.30 -40.99 -15.31
N LEU A 5 4.29 -39.80 -14.71
CA LEU A 5 5.35 -38.81 -14.95
C LEU A 5 6.62 -39.31 -14.27
N GLU A 6 7.42 -40.04 -15.05
CA GLU A 6 8.77 -40.44 -14.71
C GLU A 6 9.58 -39.23 -14.22
N GLN A 7 9.94 -39.27 -12.94
CA GLN A 7 10.98 -38.43 -12.37
C GLN A 7 12.31 -38.84 -12.98
N THR A 8 12.71 -38.20 -14.07
CA THR A 8 14.06 -38.36 -14.62
C THR A 8 15.04 -37.61 -13.73
N LYS A 9 15.68 -38.38 -12.84
CA LYS A 9 16.82 -37.95 -12.00
C LYS A 9 18.00 -37.61 -12.94
N PRO A 10 18.58 -36.40 -12.91
CA PRO A 10 19.79 -36.14 -13.69
C PRO A 10 20.97 -36.94 -13.11
N LYS A 11 21.69 -37.65 -14.00
CA LYS A 11 22.78 -38.59 -13.67
C LYS A 11 24.13 -37.94 -13.35
N ASN A 12 24.22 -36.62 -13.33
CA ASN A 12 25.49 -35.91 -13.12
C ASN A 12 25.26 -34.88 -12.02
N GLY A 13 26.19 -34.75 -11.07
CA GLY A 13 26.07 -33.94 -9.83
C GLY A 13 25.96 -32.42 -9.99
N LEU A 14 25.32 -31.93 -11.04
CA LEU A 14 24.97 -30.53 -11.27
C LEU A 14 23.48 -30.34 -11.00
N LEU A 15 23.17 -29.49 -10.03
CA LEU A 15 21.81 -29.04 -9.72
C LEU A 15 21.15 -28.52 -11.00
N ASN A 16 19.95 -29.01 -11.30
CA ASN A 16 19.20 -28.47 -12.43
C ASN A 16 18.70 -27.05 -12.09
N HIS A 17 18.37 -26.27 -13.12
CA HIS A 17 17.92 -24.89 -12.98
C HIS A 17 16.83 -24.73 -11.92
N TRP A 18 15.84 -25.63 -11.88
CA TRP A 18 14.76 -25.62 -10.89
C TRP A 18 15.23 -25.83 -9.45
N GLN A 19 16.24 -26.67 -9.22
CA GLN A 19 16.84 -26.90 -7.91
C GLN A 19 17.70 -25.70 -7.48
N LEU A 20 18.37 -25.03 -8.42
CA LEU A 20 19.07 -23.78 -8.15
C LEU A 20 18.09 -22.69 -7.73
N TRP A 21 16.96 -22.51 -8.42
CA TRP A 21 15.93 -21.54 -8.04
C TRP A 21 15.30 -21.83 -6.67
N ARG A 22 15.05 -23.10 -6.33
CA ARG A 22 14.59 -23.48 -4.98
C ARG A 22 15.61 -23.15 -3.90
N SER A 23 16.87 -23.55 -4.11
CA SER A 23 17.94 -23.24 -3.17
C SER A 23 18.13 -21.73 -3.02
N LEU A 24 17.96 -20.94 -4.08
CA LEU A 24 18.07 -19.48 -4.05
C LEU A 24 16.91 -18.82 -3.28
N LEU A 25 15.69 -19.35 -3.41
CA LEU A 25 14.50 -18.86 -2.72
C LEU A 25 14.47 -19.28 -1.24
N GLU A 26 15.04 -20.45 -0.92
CA GLU A 26 15.19 -20.94 0.46
C GLU A 26 16.37 -20.30 1.21
N THR A 27 17.34 -19.70 0.49
CA THR A 27 18.53 -19.06 1.08
C THR A 27 18.41 -17.57 1.34
N GLN A 28 17.31 -16.92 0.94
CA GLN A 28 17.09 -15.53 1.34
C GLN A 28 16.75 -15.49 2.83
N PRO A 29 17.58 -14.86 3.69
CA PRO A 29 17.33 -14.84 5.12
C PRO A 29 16.04 -14.07 5.40
N LYS A 30 15.11 -14.66 6.16
CA LYS A 30 13.87 -13.99 6.60
C LYS A 30 14.18 -12.68 7.31
N GLU A 31 15.36 -12.59 7.92
CA GLU A 31 15.93 -11.43 8.57
C GLU A 31 16.09 -10.24 7.61
N ILE A 32 16.51 -10.47 6.35
CA ILE A 32 16.67 -9.40 5.36
C ILE A 32 15.31 -8.83 4.95
N TYR A 33 14.32 -9.69 4.68
CA TYR A 33 12.97 -9.25 4.38
C TYR A 33 12.35 -8.44 5.51
N ASN A 34 12.54 -8.87 6.76
CA ASN A 34 12.04 -8.16 7.93
C ASN A 34 12.68 -6.77 8.05
N LEU A 35 14.00 -6.66 7.86
CA LEU A 35 14.71 -5.37 7.89
C LEU A 35 14.22 -4.45 6.76
N CYS A 36 14.07 -4.96 5.54
CA CYS A 36 13.54 -4.18 4.41
C CYS A 36 12.09 -3.74 4.64
N LEU A 37 11.25 -4.62 5.20
CA LEU A 37 9.85 -4.32 5.50
C LEU A 37 9.75 -3.23 6.57
N LEU A 38 10.55 -3.32 7.65
CA LEU A 38 10.61 -2.30 8.68
C LEU A 38 11.01 -0.93 8.11
N ALA A 39 12.08 -0.88 7.31
CA ALA A 39 12.52 0.36 6.67
C ALA A 39 11.47 0.94 5.71
N LEU A 40 10.71 0.09 5.02
CA LEU A 40 9.62 0.54 4.15
C LEU A 40 8.45 1.13 4.96
N ILE A 41 8.09 0.47 6.07
CA ILE A 41 7.04 0.94 6.98
C ILE A 41 7.42 2.28 7.60
N GLU A 42 8.66 2.45 8.06
CA GLU A 42 9.15 3.73 8.60
C GLU A 42 8.98 4.87 7.59
N LYS A 43 9.39 4.65 6.33
CA LYS A 43 9.19 5.63 5.26
C LYS A 43 7.72 5.92 4.97
N LEU A 44 6.84 4.92 5.10
CA LEU A 44 5.41 5.11 4.89
C LEU A 44 4.80 5.94 6.03
N ILE A 45 5.20 5.68 7.28
CA ILE A 45 4.80 6.46 8.46
C ILE A 45 5.25 7.92 8.31
N GLU A 46 6.49 8.14 7.88
CA GLU A 46 7.02 9.49 7.62
C GLU A 46 6.18 10.23 6.57
N LYS A 47 5.92 9.58 5.42
CA LYS A 47 5.07 10.16 4.37
C LYS A 47 3.66 10.46 4.86
N PHE A 48 3.07 9.56 5.64
CA PHE A 48 1.75 9.75 6.21
C PHE A 48 1.73 10.94 7.19
N ALA A 49 2.74 11.06 8.06
CA ALA A 49 2.85 12.19 8.99
C ALA A 49 3.02 13.53 8.25
N ILE A 50 3.86 13.57 7.20
CA ILE A 50 4.00 14.76 6.33
C ILE A 50 2.67 15.10 5.69
N TRP A 51 1.96 14.10 5.16
CA TRP A 51 0.66 14.28 4.56
C TRP A 51 -0.37 14.85 5.54
N VAL A 52 -0.48 14.29 6.76
CA VAL A 52 -1.39 14.81 7.80
C VAL A 52 -1.08 16.27 8.11
N ASN A 53 0.21 16.62 8.25
CA ASN A 53 0.64 18.00 8.52
C ASN A 53 0.39 18.98 7.37
N SER A 54 0.21 18.48 6.15
CA SER A 54 -0.12 19.32 4.99
C SER A 54 -1.59 19.72 4.94
N LEU A 55 -2.45 19.03 5.69
CA LEU A 55 -3.90 19.28 5.71
C LEU A 55 -4.24 20.48 6.60
N VAL A 56 -5.42 21.06 6.38
CA VAL A 56 -5.88 22.23 7.13
C VAL A 56 -6.94 21.83 8.14
N ARG A 57 -6.79 22.32 9.38
CA ARG A 57 -7.81 22.27 10.41
C ARG A 57 -8.10 23.70 10.87
N ASP A 58 -9.28 24.20 10.53
CA ASP A 58 -9.73 25.54 10.90
C ASP A 58 -11.14 25.45 11.49
N PRO A 59 -11.38 25.81 12.77
CA PRO A 59 -12.71 25.78 13.39
C PRO A 59 -13.78 26.56 12.61
N ASN A 60 -13.38 27.56 11.82
CA ASN A 60 -14.28 28.39 11.03
C ASN A 60 -14.62 27.78 9.67
N ILE A 61 -13.96 26.68 9.28
CA ILE A 61 -14.16 25.98 8.01
C ILE A 61 -14.64 24.56 8.31
N MET A 62 -15.81 24.19 7.81
CA MET A 62 -16.37 22.83 7.98
C MET A 62 -16.40 22.38 9.46
N GLY A 63 -16.63 23.31 10.40
CA GLY A 63 -16.70 22.99 11.83
C GLY A 63 -15.39 22.48 12.43
N GLY A 64 -14.24 22.76 11.82
CA GLY A 64 -12.95 22.25 12.29
C GLY A 64 -12.61 20.84 11.81
N GLU A 65 -13.32 20.32 10.81
CA GLU A 65 -12.92 19.10 10.11
C GLU A 65 -11.52 19.26 9.47
N LEU A 66 -10.83 18.13 9.33
CA LEU A 66 -9.57 18.08 8.60
C LEU A 66 -9.88 18.06 7.10
N ILE A 67 -9.38 19.07 6.38
CA ILE A 67 -9.69 19.31 4.97
C ILE A 67 -8.43 19.37 4.10
N PHE A 68 -8.60 19.07 2.81
CA PHE A 68 -7.54 19.26 1.83
C PHE A 68 -7.30 20.77 1.60
N PRO A 69 -6.03 21.22 1.51
CA PRO A 69 -5.69 22.63 1.34
C PRO A 69 -6.40 23.28 0.16
N LYS A 70 -6.75 24.57 0.32
CA LYS A 70 -7.39 25.39 -0.72
C LYS A 70 -8.73 24.82 -1.24
N SER A 71 -9.32 23.90 -0.50
CA SER A 71 -10.62 23.31 -0.82
C SER A 71 -11.54 23.36 0.40
N ARG A 72 -12.80 22.98 0.22
CA ARG A 72 -13.73 22.62 1.33
C ARG A 72 -14.06 21.13 1.30
N LEU A 73 -13.10 20.32 0.84
CA LEU A 73 -13.24 18.88 0.77
C LEU A 73 -12.62 18.25 2.02
N SER A 74 -13.43 17.57 2.83
CA SER A 74 -12.91 16.89 4.02
C SER A 74 -12.30 15.55 3.70
N VAL A 75 -11.27 15.19 4.48
CA VAL A 75 -10.63 13.87 4.41
C VAL A 75 -11.67 12.77 4.66
N CYS A 76 -12.53 12.99 5.65
CA CYS A 76 -13.59 12.06 6.03
C CYS A 76 -14.57 11.80 4.87
N ARG A 77 -14.88 12.83 4.08
CA ARG A 77 -15.75 12.69 2.91
C ARG A 77 -15.12 11.79 1.84
N ILE A 78 -13.84 11.98 1.53
CA ILE A 78 -13.12 11.14 0.56
C ILE A 78 -12.99 9.71 1.05
N ALA A 79 -12.53 9.52 2.28
CA ALA A 79 -12.44 8.20 2.88
C ALA A 79 -13.79 7.48 2.91
N GLY A 80 -14.87 8.20 3.26
CA GLY A 80 -16.22 7.66 3.25
C GLY A 80 -16.71 7.25 1.85
N ARG A 81 -16.33 7.98 0.78
CA ARG A 81 -16.60 7.57 -0.61
C ARG A 81 -15.89 6.26 -0.94
N LEU A 82 -14.58 6.18 -0.66
CA LEU A 82 -13.76 5.00 -0.91
C LEU A 82 -14.26 3.78 -0.11
N ASN A 83 -14.63 3.97 1.17
CA ASN A 83 -15.13 2.89 2.03
C ASN A 83 -16.49 2.33 1.57
N ARG A 84 -17.24 3.07 0.74
CA ARG A 84 -18.45 2.57 0.07
C ARG A 84 -18.17 1.86 -1.26
N GLY A 85 -16.90 1.69 -1.62
CA GLY A 85 -16.48 1.02 -2.86
C GLY A 85 -16.47 1.92 -4.09
N GLU A 86 -16.49 3.23 -3.91
CA GLU A 86 -16.35 4.16 -5.04
C GLU A 86 -14.95 4.09 -5.64
N SER A 87 -14.87 4.13 -6.97
CA SER A 87 -13.61 3.99 -7.69
C SER A 87 -12.70 5.22 -7.45
N PRO A 88 -11.40 5.01 -7.18
CA PRO A 88 -10.42 6.10 -7.08
C PRO A 88 -10.39 6.99 -8.32
N GLU A 89 -10.56 6.42 -9.51
CA GLU A 89 -10.54 7.13 -10.78
C GLU A 89 -11.67 8.16 -10.88
N LEU A 90 -12.89 7.80 -10.46
CA LEU A 90 -14.03 8.72 -10.43
C LEU A 90 -13.83 9.84 -9.42
N ILE A 91 -13.23 9.54 -8.26
CA ILE A 91 -12.93 10.56 -7.26
C ILE A 91 -11.87 11.55 -7.77
N ILE A 92 -10.86 11.05 -8.50
CA ILE A 92 -9.84 11.90 -9.13
C ILE A 92 -10.44 12.72 -10.28
N GLU A 93 -11.37 12.17 -11.04
CA GLU A 93 -12.11 12.91 -12.07
C GLU A 93 -12.87 14.10 -11.46
N ASP A 94 -13.59 13.88 -10.36
CA ASP A 94 -14.29 14.94 -9.61
C ASP A 94 -13.33 15.95 -8.97
N TYR A 95 -12.17 15.48 -8.49
CA TYR A 95 -11.19 16.27 -7.76
C TYR A 95 -9.77 16.10 -8.34
N PRO A 96 -9.47 16.73 -9.49
CA PRO A 96 -8.20 16.49 -10.21
C PRO A 96 -6.94 16.95 -9.48
N TYR A 97 -7.10 17.71 -8.39
CA TYR A 97 -5.99 18.15 -7.55
C TYR A 97 -5.60 17.10 -6.48
N LEU A 98 -6.41 16.05 -6.29
CA LEU A 98 -6.06 14.95 -5.41
C LEU A 98 -5.11 13.98 -6.12
N SER A 99 -4.13 13.51 -5.38
CA SER A 99 -3.23 12.45 -5.79
C SER A 99 -3.74 11.08 -5.33
N PRO A 100 -3.27 9.98 -5.93
CA PRO A 100 -3.55 8.64 -5.42
C PRO A 100 -3.12 8.43 -3.96
N ILE A 101 -2.07 9.14 -3.51
CA ILE A 101 -1.60 9.09 -2.12
C ILE A 101 -2.62 9.72 -1.17
N ASP A 102 -3.31 10.79 -1.60
CA ASP A 102 -4.36 11.44 -0.82
C ASP A 102 -5.52 10.48 -0.56
N LEU A 103 -5.90 9.68 -1.56
CA LEU A 103 -6.98 8.71 -1.44
C LEU A 103 -6.61 7.57 -0.48
N ALA A 104 -5.43 6.99 -0.65
CA ALA A 104 -4.95 5.91 0.22
C ALA A 104 -4.80 6.38 1.67
N PHE A 105 -4.19 7.56 1.89
CA PHE A 105 -4.00 8.10 3.23
C PHE A 105 -5.29 8.62 3.86
N ALA A 106 -6.27 9.07 3.08
CA ALA A 106 -7.58 9.40 3.62
C ALA A 106 -8.27 8.19 4.27
N GLN A 107 -8.24 7.01 3.61
CA GLN A 107 -8.79 5.78 4.20
C GLN A 107 -8.02 5.37 5.47
N LEU A 108 -6.69 5.37 5.40
CA LEU A 108 -5.84 5.02 6.54
C LEU A 108 -6.05 5.98 7.74
N TYR A 109 -6.26 7.27 7.47
CA TYR A 109 -6.56 8.25 8.51
C TYR A 109 -7.85 7.91 9.27
N MET A 110 -8.90 7.48 8.55
CA MET A 110 -10.12 7.04 9.21
C MET A 110 -9.87 5.81 10.07
N GLU A 111 -9.15 4.81 9.57
CA GLU A 111 -8.86 3.59 10.34
C GLU A 111 -8.06 3.82 11.63
N ILE A 112 -7.19 4.84 11.65
CA ILE A 112 -6.34 5.13 12.81
C ILE A 112 -7.02 6.05 13.82
N TYR A 113 -7.78 7.05 13.35
CA TYR A 113 -8.22 8.18 14.18
C TYR A 113 -9.74 8.28 14.40
N GLN A 114 -10.57 7.47 13.73
CA GLN A 114 -12.04 7.51 13.85
C GLN A 114 -12.65 6.13 14.03
#